data_AF-A0A6N8H1E1-F1
#
_entry.id   AF-A0A6N8H1E1-F1
#
_cell.length_a   1.000
_cell.length_b   1.000
_cell.length_c   1.000
_cell.angle_alpha   90.00
_cell.angle_beta   90.00
_cell.angle_gamma   90.00
#
_symmetry.space_group_name_H-M   'P 1'
#
loop_
_entity.id
_entity.type
_entity.pdbx_description
1 polymer ?
#
loop_
_entity_poly.entity_id
_entity_poly.type
_entity_poly.pdbx_seq_one_letter_code
_entity_poly.pdbx_strand_id
1 'polypeptide(L)'
;MMLLDLGGYRPFGFLPDPNDCHKLILDPVASQYVRLVFELALQGNRTGTIAKILNEKQIPTPAAYHVAENHVYSEHKAWDLQRSHWTSGTVYHVLKNEKYKGTYVGAKFIMPVPCKHRVLRAPLEQQVRIEDSHAAIVTTEEFEQAQKVIMLQHGNHQAGNYTKHHCEVGHRHDGG
;
A
#
# COMPACT_ATOMS: atom_id res chain seq x y z
N MET A 1 -6.39 21.42 -13.99
CA MET A 1 -5.49 20.26 -14.17
C MET A 1 -6.10 19.10 -13.40
N MET A 2 -6.59 18.08 -14.10
CA MET A 2 -7.36 16.98 -13.52
C MET A 2 -6.50 16.19 -12.52
N LEU A 3 -6.79 16.32 -11.22
CA LEU A 3 -6.16 15.57 -10.12
C LEU A 3 -7.14 14.52 -9.57
N LEU A 4 -7.78 13.78 -10.48
CA LEU A 4 -8.34 12.49 -10.12
C LEU A 4 -7.30 11.45 -10.54
N ASP A 5 -6.79 10.70 -9.57
CA ASP A 5 -6.07 9.43 -9.77
C ASP A 5 -6.81 8.68 -10.90
N LEU A 6 -6.26 8.65 -12.11
CA LEU A 6 -6.85 7.99 -13.27
C LEU A 6 -7.05 6.50 -12.93
N GLY A 7 -8.28 6.13 -12.54
CA GLY A 7 -8.70 4.75 -12.26
C GLY A 7 -8.25 4.13 -10.93
N GLY A 8 -7.82 4.91 -9.93
CA GLY A 8 -7.24 4.41 -8.69
C GLY A 8 -8.18 4.45 -7.48
N TYR A 9 -8.23 3.35 -6.71
CA TYR A 9 -8.96 3.24 -5.44
C TYR A 9 -8.72 4.42 -4.50
N ARG A 10 -9.78 4.90 -3.86
CA ARG A 10 -9.67 5.86 -2.75
C ARG A 10 -8.77 5.28 -1.66
N PRO A 11 -7.80 6.06 -1.12
CA PRO A 11 -7.01 5.59 0.01
C PRO A 11 -7.90 5.28 1.21
N PHE A 12 -7.62 4.17 1.88
CA PHE A 12 -8.32 3.76 3.09
C PHE A 12 -8.23 4.85 4.16
N GLY A 13 -9.30 5.11 4.92
CA GLY A 13 -9.31 6.18 5.91
C GLY A 13 -9.69 7.57 5.40
N PHE A 14 -10.06 7.69 4.12
CA PHE A 14 -10.53 8.94 3.52
C PHE A 14 -11.90 8.77 2.84
N LEU A 15 -12.63 9.88 2.74
CA LEU A 15 -13.85 10.07 1.94
C LEU A 15 -13.64 11.20 0.92
N PRO A 16 -14.44 11.32 -0.15
CA PRO A 16 -14.36 12.48 -1.02
C PRO A 16 -15.03 13.65 -0.30
N ASP A 17 -14.55 14.87 -0.50
CA ASP A 17 -15.34 16.02 -0.05
C ASP A 17 -16.64 16.09 -0.88
N PRO A 18 -17.82 16.15 -0.25
CA PRO A 18 -19.09 16.24 -0.96
C PRO A 18 -19.22 17.52 -1.79
N ASN A 19 -18.46 18.57 -1.46
CA ASN A 19 -18.48 19.86 -2.14
C ASN A 19 -17.34 20.01 -3.16
N ASP A 20 -16.34 19.13 -3.12
CA ASP A 20 -15.18 19.17 -4.01
C ASP A 20 -14.62 17.76 -4.23
N CYS A 21 -14.95 17.15 -5.37
CA CYS A 21 -14.52 15.79 -5.69
C CYS A 21 -12.99 15.64 -5.83
N HIS A 22 -12.24 16.74 -5.82
CA HIS A 22 -10.78 16.76 -5.85
C HIS A 22 -10.15 16.77 -4.44
N LYS A 23 -10.96 16.90 -3.37
CA LYS A 23 -10.49 16.90 -1.99
C LYS A 23 -10.81 15.59 -1.27
N LEU A 24 -9.90 15.21 -0.38
CA LEU A 24 -10.06 14.09 0.53
C LEU A 24 -10.33 14.63 1.93
N ILE A 25 -11.39 14.14 2.56
CA ILE A 25 -11.70 14.37 3.97
C ILE A 25 -11.48 13.07 4.75
N LEU A 26 -11.29 13.16 6.07
CA LEU A 26 -11.11 11.97 6.89
C LEU A 26 -12.40 11.16 6.96
N ASP A 27 -12.29 9.85 6.72
CA ASP A 27 -13.37 8.92 7.05
C ASP A 27 -13.48 8.80 8.57
N PRO A 28 -14.62 9.10 9.20
CA PRO A 28 -14.73 9.13 10.66
C PRO A 28 -14.44 7.77 11.32
N VAL A 29 -14.60 6.66 10.60
CA VAL A 29 -14.36 5.30 11.09
C VAL A 29 -13.03 4.76 10.56
N ALA A 30 -12.85 4.74 9.24
CA ALA A 30 -11.65 4.13 8.67
C ALA A 30 -10.36 4.89 9.00
N SER A 31 -10.42 6.21 9.23
CA SER A 31 -9.24 6.97 9.66
C SER A 31 -8.73 6.51 11.03
N GLN A 32 -9.62 6.07 11.93
CA GLN A 32 -9.26 5.55 13.25
C GLN A 32 -8.51 4.22 13.12
N TYR A 33 -8.87 3.37 12.16
CA TYR A 33 -8.15 2.12 11.90
C TYR A 33 -6.74 2.38 11.37
N VAL A 34 -6.59 3.35 10.45
CA VAL A 34 -5.26 3.78 9.99
C VAL A 34 -4.45 4.36 11.15
N ARG A 35 -5.04 5.23 11.95
CA ARG A 35 -4.40 5.80 13.14
C ARG A 35 -3.88 4.71 14.08
N LEU A 36 -4.71 3.71 14.38
CA LEU A 36 -4.32 2.56 15.19
C LEU A 36 -3.13 1.79 14.60
N VAL A 37 -3.09 1.60 13.27
CA VAL A 37 -1.95 0.95 12.60
C VAL A 37 -0.65 1.71 12.89
N PHE A 38 -0.67 3.04 12.80
CA PHE A 38 0.48 3.88 13.13
C PHE A 38 0.82 3.85 14.61
N GLU A 39 -0.15 3.92 15.51
CA GLU A 39 0.09 3.82 16.96
C GLU A 39 0.77 2.51 17.35
N LEU A 40 0.30 1.38 16.81
CA LEU A 40 0.93 0.08 17.05
C LEU A 40 2.37 0.04 16.51
N ALA A 41 2.63 0.67 15.35
CA ALA A 41 3.98 0.79 14.81
C ALA A 41 4.88 1.68 15.69
N LEU A 42 4.37 2.79 16.20
CA LEU A 42 5.09 3.69 17.12
C LEU A 42 5.43 3.02 18.46
N GLN A 43 4.62 2.06 18.89
CA GLN A 43 4.93 1.17 20.03
C GLN A 43 6.01 0.12 19.72
N GLY A 44 6.55 0.10 18.50
CA GLY A 44 7.60 -0.83 18.07
C GLY A 44 7.11 -2.18 17.56
N ASN A 45 5.80 -2.36 17.35
CA ASN A 45 5.28 -3.62 16.83
C ASN A 45 5.71 -3.85 15.38
N ARG A 46 6.04 -5.11 15.05
CA ARG A 46 6.35 -5.51 13.67
C ARG A 46 5.09 -5.61 12.84
N THR A 47 5.20 -5.43 11.52
CA THR A 47 4.05 -5.45 10.60
C THR A 47 3.20 -6.72 10.72
N GLY A 48 3.83 -7.88 10.93
CA GLY A 48 3.13 -9.14 11.19
C GLY A 48 2.37 -9.18 12.53
N THR A 49 2.97 -8.64 13.60
CA THR A 49 2.32 -8.50 14.91
C THR A 49 1.13 -7.56 14.82
N ILE A 50 1.29 -6.41 14.16
CA ILE A 50 0.22 -5.46 13.92
C ILE A 50 -0.93 -6.14 13.16
N ALA A 51 -0.63 -6.87 12.08
CA ALA A 51 -1.64 -7.59 11.30
C ALA A 51 -2.43 -8.58 12.17
N LYS A 52 -1.75 -9.33 13.03
CA LYS A 52 -2.38 -10.23 13.99
C LYS A 52 -3.33 -9.49 14.94
N ILE A 53 -2.87 -8.39 15.57
CA ILE A 53 -3.68 -7.57 16.47
C ILE A 53 -4.93 -7.03 15.76
N LEU A 54 -4.80 -6.54 14.54
CA LEU A 54 -5.93 -6.00 13.76
C LEU A 54 -6.97 -7.10 13.43
N ASN A 55 -6.50 -8.30 13.05
CA ASN A 55 -7.37 -9.44 12.80
C ASN A 55 -8.08 -9.93 14.07
N GLU A 56 -7.38 -9.99 15.21
CA GLU A 56 -7.97 -10.36 16.50
C GLU A 56 -9.04 -9.36 16.95
N LYS A 57 -8.84 -8.07 16.66
CA LYS A 57 -9.84 -7.01 16.89
C LYS A 57 -10.95 -6.98 15.84
N GLN A 58 -10.95 -7.91 14.87
CA GLN A 58 -11.91 -7.99 13.76
C GLN A 58 -12.01 -6.68 12.96
N ILE A 59 -10.89 -5.95 12.84
CA ILE A 59 -10.85 -4.71 12.06
C ILE A 59 -10.85 -5.07 10.57
N PRO A 60 -11.76 -4.51 9.76
CA PRO A 60 -11.82 -4.83 8.34
C PRO A 60 -10.55 -4.37 7.62
N THR A 61 -10.15 -5.13 6.60
CA THR A 61 -9.08 -4.70 5.69
C THR A 61 -9.56 -3.53 4.82
N PRO A 62 -8.65 -2.76 4.21
CA PRO A 62 -9.02 -1.75 3.22
C PRO A 62 -9.97 -2.25 2.13
N ALA A 63 -9.73 -3.49 1.65
CA ALA A 63 -10.56 -4.09 0.61
C ALA A 63 -11.93 -4.51 1.15
N ALA A 64 -11.98 -5.16 2.31
CA ALA A 64 -13.23 -5.55 2.94
C ALA A 64 -14.12 -4.34 3.27
N TYR A 65 -13.51 -3.27 3.81
CA TYR A 65 -14.19 -2.01 4.08
C TYR A 65 -14.73 -1.37 2.80
N HIS A 66 -13.91 -1.31 1.75
CA HIS A 66 -14.34 -0.75 0.46
C HIS A 66 -15.50 -1.52 -0.16
N VAL A 67 -15.53 -2.85 -0.05
CA VAL A 67 -16.65 -3.67 -0.57
C VAL A 67 -17.93 -3.45 0.25
N ALA A 68 -17.82 -3.29 1.57
CA ALA A 68 -18.97 -3.01 2.42
C ALA A 68 -19.61 -1.66 2.08
N GLU A 69 -18.80 -0.65 1.77
CA GLU A 69 -19.26 0.70 1.40
C GLU A 69 -19.70 0.81 -0.07
N ASN A 70 -19.13 -0.01 -0.99
CA ASN A 70 -19.33 0.15 -2.44
C ASN A 70 -19.74 -1.15 -3.14
N HIS A 71 -20.80 -1.06 -3.95
CA HIS A 71 -21.36 -2.20 -4.71
C HIS A 71 -20.74 -2.31 -6.11
N VAL A 72 -19.40 -2.25 -6.21
CA VAL A 72 -18.68 -2.12 -7.50
C VAL A 72 -18.07 -3.45 -7.99
N TYR A 73 -18.26 -4.54 -7.25
CA TYR A 73 -17.68 -5.85 -7.56
C TYR A 73 -18.74 -6.88 -7.95
N SER A 74 -18.32 -7.88 -8.75
CA SER A 74 -19.12 -9.10 -8.91
C SER A 74 -19.29 -9.80 -7.56
N GLU A 75 -20.40 -10.52 -7.37
CA GLU A 75 -20.75 -11.17 -6.11
C GLU A 75 -19.63 -12.06 -5.57
N HIS A 76 -19.02 -12.90 -6.44
CA HIS A 76 -17.91 -13.76 -6.04
C HIS A 76 -16.70 -12.96 -5.55
N LYS A 77 -16.33 -11.88 -6.26
CA LYS A 77 -15.18 -11.06 -5.89
C LYS A 77 -15.46 -10.25 -4.62
N ALA A 78 -16.69 -9.78 -4.43
CA ALA A 78 -17.12 -9.14 -3.20
C ALA A 78 -16.98 -10.10 -2.01
N TRP A 79 -17.45 -11.34 -2.17
CA TRP A 79 -17.37 -12.38 -1.15
C TRP A 79 -15.92 -12.70 -0.74
N ASP A 80 -15.00 -12.85 -1.70
CA ASP A 80 -13.58 -13.08 -1.43
C ASP A 80 -12.95 -11.92 -0.66
N LEU A 81 -13.20 -10.68 -1.10
CA LEU A 81 -12.59 -9.48 -0.53
C LEU A 81 -13.14 -9.17 0.87
N GLN A 82 -14.42 -9.42 1.13
CA GLN A 82 -15.03 -9.26 2.46
C GLN A 82 -14.42 -10.20 3.50
N ARG A 83 -13.93 -11.37 3.08
CA ARG A 83 -13.27 -12.37 3.94
C ARG A 83 -11.76 -12.21 4.02
N SER A 84 -11.20 -11.17 3.39
CA SER A 84 -9.76 -10.92 3.46
C SER A 84 -9.32 -10.54 4.88
N HIS A 85 -8.05 -10.84 5.19
CA HIS A 85 -7.44 -10.56 6.49
C HIS A 85 -6.28 -9.59 6.34
N TRP A 86 -5.94 -8.88 7.42
CA TRP A 86 -4.72 -8.09 7.48
C TRP A 86 -3.52 -9.01 7.33
N THR A 87 -2.63 -8.66 6.40
CA THR A 87 -1.33 -9.31 6.24
C THR A 87 -0.22 -8.34 6.62
N SER A 88 0.97 -8.87 6.92
CA SER A 88 2.18 -8.06 7.10
C SER A 88 2.41 -7.09 5.92
N GLY A 89 2.18 -7.56 4.69
CA GLY A 89 2.29 -6.74 3.48
C GLY A 89 1.26 -5.61 3.43
N THR A 90 0.00 -5.90 3.79
CA THR A 90 -1.06 -4.87 3.85
C THR A 90 -0.70 -3.78 4.86
N VAL A 91 -0.23 -4.16 6.05
CA VAL A 91 0.22 -3.21 7.09
C VAL A 91 1.40 -2.39 6.58
N TYR A 92 2.39 -3.02 5.96
CA TYR A 92 3.54 -2.33 5.37
C TYR A 92 3.11 -1.28 4.34
N HIS A 93 2.16 -1.62 3.46
CA HIS A 93 1.64 -0.69 2.47
C HIS A 93 0.91 0.50 3.09
N VAL A 94 0.18 0.28 4.19
CA VAL A 94 -0.44 1.37 4.96
C VAL A 94 0.65 2.28 5.53
N LEU A 95 1.61 1.72 6.27
CA LEU A 95 2.67 2.50 6.91
C LEU A 95 3.53 3.28 5.91
N LYS A 96 3.77 2.77 4.70
CA LYS A 96 4.59 3.45 3.68
C LYS A 96 3.85 4.55 2.90
N ASN A 97 2.54 4.66 3.02
CA ASN A 97 1.77 5.55 2.18
C ASN A 97 1.80 7.00 2.70
N GLU A 98 2.58 7.85 2.03
CA GLU A 98 2.77 9.27 2.38
C GLU A 98 1.46 10.08 2.38
N LYS A 99 0.38 9.57 1.76
CA LYS A 99 -0.95 10.20 1.85
C LYS A 99 -1.42 10.36 3.30
N TYR A 100 -1.05 9.45 4.21
CA TYR A 100 -1.47 9.55 5.61
C TYR A 100 -0.86 10.71 6.39
N LYS A 101 0.25 11.28 5.91
CA LYS A 101 0.84 12.52 6.43
C LYS A 101 0.47 13.77 5.60
N GLY A 102 -0.60 13.70 4.81
CA GLY A 102 -1.08 14.83 3.99
C GLY A 102 -0.32 15.05 2.68
N THR A 103 0.63 14.18 2.32
CA THR A 103 1.42 14.32 1.10
C THR A 103 0.74 13.67 -0.10
N TYR A 104 0.47 14.43 -1.14
CA TYR A 104 0.11 13.90 -2.45
C TYR A 104 1.37 13.44 -3.18
N VAL A 105 1.33 12.23 -3.75
CA VAL A 105 2.43 11.68 -4.55
C VAL A 105 1.91 11.33 -5.94
N GLY A 106 2.35 12.07 -6.95
CA GLY A 106 2.04 11.89 -8.36
C GLY A 106 3.21 11.31 -9.16
N ALA A 107 3.00 11.12 -10.47
CA ALA A 107 4.03 10.62 -11.41
C ALA A 107 4.74 9.34 -10.93
N LYS A 108 4.02 8.42 -10.27
CA LYS A 108 4.59 7.20 -9.67
C LYS A 108 5.11 6.19 -10.68
N PHE A 109 4.72 6.32 -11.94
CA PHE A 109 5.04 5.39 -12.99
C PHE A 109 5.48 6.11 -14.26
N ILE A 110 6.42 5.51 -14.97
CA ILE A 110 6.93 5.97 -16.26
C ILE A 110 6.78 4.84 -17.28
N MET A 111 6.63 5.22 -18.54
CA MET A 111 6.68 4.30 -19.67
C MET A 111 7.93 4.62 -20.49
N PRO A 112 9.02 3.84 -20.35
CA PRO A 112 10.25 4.10 -21.10
C PRO A 112 10.01 3.89 -22.60
N VAL A 113 10.44 4.86 -23.40
CA VAL A 113 10.48 4.76 -24.86
C VAL A 113 11.78 4.05 -25.26
N PRO A 114 11.78 3.10 -26.22
CA PRO A 114 10.70 2.72 -27.14
C PRO A 114 9.75 1.62 -26.62
N CYS A 115 9.93 1.11 -25.40
CA CYS A 115 9.11 0.04 -24.82
C CYS A 115 7.71 0.50 -24.36
N LYS A 116 6.82 0.81 -25.32
CA LYS A 116 5.45 1.32 -25.11
C LYS A 116 4.48 0.37 -24.36
N HIS A 117 4.93 -0.83 -24.00
CA HIS A 117 4.10 -1.84 -23.33
C HIS A 117 4.57 -2.13 -21.90
N ARG A 118 5.62 -1.44 -21.42
CA ARG A 118 6.17 -1.65 -20.09
C ARG A 118 5.97 -0.40 -19.23
N VAL A 119 5.22 -0.55 -18.14
CA VAL A 119 5.10 0.49 -17.11
C VAL A 119 6.07 0.18 -15.98
N LEU A 120 6.96 1.14 -15.68
CA LEU A 120 7.94 1.05 -14.61
C LEU A 120 7.60 2.01 -13.48
N ARG A 121 8.09 1.74 -12.27
CA ARG A 121 8.06 2.73 -11.18
C ARG A 121 9.00 3.87 -11.53
N ALA A 122 8.52 5.11 -11.37
CA ALA A 122 9.35 6.29 -11.56
C ALA A 122 10.43 6.37 -10.46
N PRO A 123 11.67 6.78 -10.79
CA PRO A 123 12.66 7.20 -9.81
C PRO A 123 12.08 8.24 -8.85
N LEU A 124 12.58 8.29 -7.61
CA LEU A 124 12.01 9.17 -6.58
C LEU A 124 12.10 10.65 -6.96
N GLU A 125 13.15 11.01 -7.71
CA GLU A 125 13.45 12.36 -8.19
C GLU A 125 12.47 12.82 -9.28
N GLN A 126 11.82 11.86 -9.96
CA GLN A 126 10.81 12.13 -10.99
C GLN A 126 9.39 12.10 -10.44
N GLN A 127 9.21 11.65 -9.19
CA GLN A 127 7.91 11.66 -8.53
C GLN A 127 7.59 13.06 -8.01
N VAL A 128 6.36 13.50 -8.29
CA VAL A 128 5.88 14.79 -7.78
C VAL A 128 5.35 14.56 -6.36
N ARG A 129 5.86 15.33 -5.40
CA ARG A 129 5.34 15.40 -4.02
C ARG A 129 4.80 16.78 -3.74
N ILE A 130 3.58 16.85 -3.24
CA ILE A 130 2.95 18.08 -2.75
C ILE A 130 2.57 17.82 -1.30
N GLU A 131 3.31 18.45 -0.39
CA GLU A 131 3.04 18.39 1.05
C GLU A 131 1.79 19.21 1.40
N ASP A 132 1.18 18.90 2.54
CA ASP A 132 -0.03 19.58 3.06
C ASP A 132 -1.19 19.70 2.05
N SER A 133 -1.30 18.70 1.17
CA SER A 133 -2.28 18.69 0.08
C SER A 133 -3.71 18.36 0.53
N HIS A 134 -3.85 17.67 1.67
CA HIS A 134 -5.12 17.25 2.27
C HIS A 134 -4.94 16.99 3.77
N ALA A 135 -6.06 16.75 4.47
CA ALA A 135 -6.03 16.42 5.89
C ALA A 135 -5.14 15.19 6.15
N ALA A 136 -4.28 15.28 7.16
CA ALA A 136 -3.42 14.18 7.58
C ALA A 136 -4.08 13.34 8.69
N ILE A 137 -3.80 12.04 8.71
CA ILE A 137 -4.19 11.12 9.81
C ILE A 137 -3.10 11.06 10.88
N VAL A 138 -1.84 11.24 10.47
CA VAL A 138 -0.66 11.25 11.34
C VAL A 138 0.24 12.43 11.01
N THR A 139 1.04 12.88 11.97
CA THR A 139 2.03 13.94 11.69
C THR A 139 3.20 13.41 10.85
N THR A 140 3.98 14.32 10.27
CA THR A 140 5.21 13.96 9.54
C THR A 140 6.18 13.21 10.44
N GLU A 141 6.32 13.65 11.70
CA GLU A 141 7.22 13.03 12.69
C GLU A 141 6.78 11.60 13.03
N GLU A 142 5.48 11.39 13.27
CA GLU A 142 4.92 10.06 13.53
C GLU A 142 5.11 9.13 12.34
N PHE A 143 4.90 9.63 11.12
CA PHE A 143 5.12 8.87 9.90
C PHE A 143 6.58 8.43 9.76
N GLU A 144 7.53 9.34 9.99
CA GLU A 144 8.96 9.06 9.91
C GLU A 144 9.43 8.08 10.99
N GLN A 145 8.90 8.20 12.21
CA GLN A 145 9.17 7.23 13.28
C GLN A 145 8.67 5.83 12.90
N ALA A 146 7.45 5.74 12.35
CA ALA A 146 6.91 4.48 11.85
C ALA A 146 7.75 3.91 10.69
N GLN A 147 8.31 4.76 9.80
CA GLN A 147 9.23 4.30 8.74
C GLN A 147 10.48 3.63 9.32
N LYS A 148 11.07 4.20 10.38
CA LYS A 148 12.25 3.63 11.04
C LYS A 148 11.97 2.23 11.56
N VAL A 149 10.80 2.03 12.17
CA VAL A 149 10.37 0.73 12.71
C VAL A 149 10.27 -0.34 11.62
N ILE A 150 9.73 -0.02 10.45
CA ILE A 150 9.62 -0.98 9.34
C ILE A 150 10.94 -1.17 8.57
N MET A 151 11.80 -0.15 8.47
CA MET A 151 13.13 -0.29 7.84
C MET A 151 14.02 -1.27 8.61
N LEU A 152 14.01 -1.22 9.94
CA LEU A 152 14.75 -2.15 10.80
C LEU A 152 14.30 -3.61 10.63
N GLN A 153 13.06 -3.85 10.20
CA GLN A 153 12.53 -5.20 9.97
C GLN A 153 13.05 -5.83 8.66
N HIS A 154 13.35 -5.01 7.65
CA HIS A 154 13.85 -5.47 6.35
C HIS A 154 15.38 -5.68 6.33
N GLY A 155 16.13 -4.99 7.18
CA GLY A 155 17.59 -5.14 7.29
C GLY A 155 18.04 -6.53 7.76
N ASN A 156 17.18 -7.28 8.47
CA ASN A 156 17.51 -8.59 9.02
C ASN A 156 17.22 -9.78 8.09
N HIS A 157 16.63 -9.55 6.91
CA HIS A 157 16.27 -10.63 5.96
C HIS A 157 17.26 -10.81 4.79
N GLN A 158 18.31 -9.98 4.70
CA GLN A 158 19.33 -10.08 3.63
C GLN A 158 20.56 -10.86 4.13
N ALA A 159 20.38 -12.14 4.43
CA ALA A 159 21.46 -13.12 4.60
C ALA A 159 20.96 -14.49 4.11
N GLY A 160 20.74 -14.61 2.81
CA GLY A 160 20.32 -15.84 2.16
C GLY A 160 20.67 -15.78 0.68
N ASN A 161 21.96 -16.01 0.37
CA ASN A 161 22.46 -16.15 -0.99
C ASN A 161 21.67 -17.25 -1.73
N TYR A 162 20.78 -16.86 -2.64
CA TYR A 162 20.27 -17.75 -3.67
C TYR A 162 21.21 -17.69 -4.88
N THR A 163 22.23 -18.55 -4.88
CA THR A 163 23.02 -18.85 -6.07
C THR A 163 22.13 -19.66 -7.01
N LYS A 164 21.68 -19.03 -8.09
CA LYS A 164 20.89 -19.66 -9.14
C LYS A 164 21.80 -20.63 -9.92
N HIS A 165 21.76 -21.91 -9.59
CA HIS A 165 22.36 -22.95 -10.44
C HIS A 165 21.60 -22.98 -11.77
N HIS A 166 22.27 -22.60 -12.85
CA HIS A 166 21.82 -22.91 -14.21
C HIS A 166 21.94 -24.43 -14.38
N CYS A 167 20.81 -25.11 -14.59
CA CYS A 167 20.83 -26.47 -15.12
C CYS A 167 20.82 -26.36 -16.65
N GLU A 168 21.97 -26.57 -17.26
CA GLU A 168 22.07 -26.81 -18.71
C GLU A 168 21.49 -28.19 -19.02
N VAL A 169 20.44 -28.22 -19.84
CA VAL A 169 19.82 -29.46 -20.31
C VAL A 169 20.65 -29.99 -21.47
N GLY A 170 21.41 -31.04 -21.21
CA GLY A 170 22.12 -31.81 -22.23
C GLY A 170 21.15 -32.52 -23.17
N HIS A 171 21.17 -32.15 -24.45
CA HIS A 171 20.54 -32.95 -25.50
C HIS A 171 21.43 -34.14 -25.85
N ARG A 172 20.95 -35.34 -25.49
CA ARG A 172 21.47 -36.61 -26.00
C ARG A 172 21.20 -36.69 -27.50
N HIS A 173 22.26 -36.90 -28.26
CA HIS A 173 22.19 -37.52 -29.58
C HIS A 173 21.80 -39.00 -29.39
N ASP A 174 20.78 -39.46 -30.12
CA ASP A 174 20.64 -40.87 -30.47
C ASP A 174 20.41 -40.96 -31.97
N GLY A 175 21.21 -41.80 -32.61
CA GLY A 175 21.15 -42.10 -34.03
C GLY A 175 20.13 -43.20 -34.33
N GLY A 176 19.68 -43.19 -35.59
CA GLY A 176 18.90 -44.22 -36.26
C GLY A 176 18.91 -43.92 -37.75
#